data_AF-A0A4Q8UGA2-F1
#
_entry.id   AF-A0A4Q8UGA2-F1
#
_cell.length_a   1.000
_cell.length_b   1.000
_cell.length_c   1.000
_cell.angle_alpha   90.00
_cell.angle_beta   90.00
_cell.angle_gamma   90.00
#
_symmetry.space_group_name_H-M   'P 1'
#
loop_
_entity.id
_entity.type
_entity.pdbx_description
1 polymer ?
#
loop_
_entity_poly.entity_id
_entity_poly.type
_entity_poly.pdbx_seq_one_letter_code
_entity_poly.pdbx_strand_id
1 'polypeptide(L)'
;MKRFVAVFKIAMLVLLGLLSIKMMYSSPITGETESVSGKNIEHLDCPIGKYAKPFFTISGSQTKFYVMKLFVHQTRCNNDSDKIIGKNVSFVYFNNSDGKSEVIQLSLDGKAIYTESEFVGRRKSMGALVFLAIVGYSIWLFVSSKKA
;
A
#
# COMPACT_ATOMS: atom_id res chain seq x y z
N MET A 1 34.31 -22.50 22.02
CA MET A 1 32.85 -22.24 22.18
C MET A 1 32.45 -20.77 22.02
N LYS A 2 33.02 -19.80 22.75
CA LYS A 2 32.54 -18.38 22.72
C LYS A 2 32.47 -17.73 21.33
N ARG A 3 33.43 -18.02 20.43
CA ARG A 3 33.43 -17.48 19.04
C ARG A 3 32.33 -18.09 18.17
N PHE A 4 32.04 -19.39 18.31
CA PHE A 4 30.95 -20.07 17.60
C PHE A 4 29.58 -19.53 18.02
N VAL A 5 29.38 -19.27 19.32
CA VAL A 5 28.13 -18.68 19.82
C VAL A 5 27.91 -17.27 19.29
N ALA A 6 28.99 -16.48 19.13
CA ALA A 6 28.90 -15.13 18.57
C ALA A 6 28.53 -15.13 17.07
N VAL A 7 29.16 -16.01 16.27
CA VAL A 7 28.85 -16.15 14.85
C VAL A 7 27.42 -16.64 14.63
N PHE A 8 26.96 -17.60 15.44
CA PHE A 8 25.59 -18.10 15.40
C PHE A 8 24.56 -16.99 15.70
N LYS A 9 24.80 -16.16 16.72
CA LYS A 9 23.91 -15.04 17.07
C LYS A 9 23.81 -13.98 15.96
N ILE A 10 24.93 -13.64 15.32
CA ILE A 10 24.95 -12.67 14.20
C ILE A 10 24.19 -13.24 13.01
N ALA A 11 24.42 -14.52 12.66
CA ALA A 11 23.70 -15.18 11.58
C ALA A 11 22.18 -15.20 11.84
N MET A 12 21.76 -15.49 13.08
CA MET A 12 20.34 -15.50 13.47
C MET A 12 19.70 -14.11 13.38
N LEU A 13 20.41 -13.06 13.80
CA LEU A 13 19.96 -11.66 13.66
C LEU A 13 19.81 -11.22 12.21
N VAL A 14 20.76 -11.59 11.33
CA VAL A 14 20.67 -11.32 9.89
C VAL A 14 19.51 -12.09 9.27
N LEU A 15 19.29 -13.34 9.67
CA LEU A 15 18.19 -14.17 9.19
C LEU A 15 16.83 -13.58 9.60
N LEU A 16 16.68 -13.15 10.86
CA LEU A 16 15.51 -12.44 11.35
C LEU A 16 15.33 -11.10 10.62
N GLY A 17 16.42 -10.38 10.36
CA GLY A 17 16.56 -9.26 9.42
C GLY A 17 15.80 -9.48 8.11
N LEU A 18 16.27 -10.49 7.38
CA LEU A 18 15.76 -10.88 6.07
C LEU A 18 14.32 -11.40 6.12
N LEU A 19 13.94 -12.16 7.16
CA LEU A 19 12.56 -12.63 7.35
C LEU A 19 11.59 -11.48 7.60
N SER A 20 12.01 -10.48 8.39
CA SER A 20 11.19 -9.29 8.68
C SER A 20 10.97 -8.43 7.45
N ILE A 21 12.03 -8.25 6.65
CA ILE A 21 11.95 -7.62 5.33
C ILE A 21 10.97 -8.40 4.45
N LYS A 22 11.12 -9.72 4.32
CA LYS A 22 10.22 -10.56 3.52
C LYS A 22 8.77 -10.43 3.98
N MET A 23 8.47 -10.50 5.28
CA MET A 23 7.11 -10.33 5.79
C MET A 23 6.56 -8.90 5.61
N MET A 24 7.40 -7.87 5.63
CA MET A 24 6.99 -6.48 5.38
C MET A 24 6.68 -6.20 3.90
N TYR A 25 7.41 -6.81 2.98
CA TYR A 25 7.23 -6.64 1.52
C TYR A 25 6.25 -7.65 0.92
N SER A 26 5.82 -8.66 1.69
CA SER A 26 4.94 -9.74 1.23
C SER A 26 3.66 -9.84 2.06
N SER A 27 2.90 -8.75 2.15
CA SER A 27 1.45 -8.92 2.18
C SER A 27 0.98 -8.82 0.72
N PRO A 28 1.04 -9.91 -0.06
CA PRO A 28 0.42 -9.90 -1.38
C PRO A 28 -1.05 -9.52 -1.22
N ILE A 29 -1.65 -8.97 -2.27
CA ILE A 29 -3.11 -8.85 -2.33
C ILE A 29 -3.63 -10.30 -2.23
N THR A 30 -4.03 -10.71 -1.03
CA THR A 30 -4.49 -12.08 -0.74
C THR A 30 -5.95 -12.28 -1.12
N GLY A 31 -6.62 -11.24 -1.61
CA GLY A 31 -7.98 -11.31 -2.13
C GLY A 31 -7.99 -11.50 -3.64
N GLU A 32 -8.99 -12.23 -4.14
CA GLU A 32 -9.29 -12.24 -5.57
C GLU A 32 -9.61 -10.82 -6.02
N THR A 33 -8.94 -10.37 -7.07
CA THR A 33 -9.20 -9.06 -7.68
C THR A 33 -10.34 -9.18 -8.66
N GLU A 34 -11.32 -8.30 -8.54
CA GLU A 34 -12.45 -8.19 -9.45
C GLU A 34 -12.24 -7.01 -10.40
N SER A 35 -12.63 -7.19 -11.67
CA SER A 35 -12.52 -6.15 -12.69
C SER A 35 -13.89 -5.66 -13.11
N VAL A 36 -14.03 -4.34 -13.21
CA VAL A 36 -15.20 -3.66 -13.76
C VAL A 36 -14.75 -2.88 -14.99
N SER A 37 -15.47 -3.04 -16.10
CA SER A 37 -15.20 -2.34 -17.34
C SER A 37 -16.46 -1.63 -17.82
N GLY A 38 -16.29 -0.43 -18.37
CA GLY A 38 -17.37 0.21 -19.11
C GLY A 38 -18.47 0.86 -18.27
N LYS A 39 -18.21 1.24 -17.01
CA LYS A 39 -19.24 1.75 -16.09
C LYS A 39 -19.14 3.26 -15.88
N ASN A 40 -20.28 3.94 -15.76
CA ASN A 40 -20.30 5.38 -15.50
C ASN A 40 -20.22 5.65 -14.00
N ILE A 41 -19.41 6.65 -13.59
CA ILE A 41 -19.43 7.18 -12.23
C ILE A 41 -20.72 7.97 -12.02
N GLU A 42 -21.50 7.60 -11.01
CA GLU A 42 -22.74 8.30 -10.63
C GLU A 42 -22.51 9.28 -9.48
N HIS A 43 -21.71 8.89 -8.51
CA HIS A 43 -21.41 9.70 -7.35
C HIS A 43 -19.93 9.64 -7.03
N LEU A 44 -19.40 10.77 -6.57
CA LEU A 44 -18.00 10.94 -6.22
C LEU A 44 -17.92 11.83 -4.98
N ASP A 45 -17.31 11.30 -3.92
CA ASP A 45 -17.08 12.02 -2.67
C ASP A 45 -15.57 12.10 -2.39
N CYS A 46 -15.09 13.33 -2.21
CA CYS A 46 -13.68 13.64 -1.99
C CYS A 46 -13.50 14.50 -0.73
N PRO A 47 -13.56 13.86 0.45
CA PRO A 47 -13.55 14.55 1.72
C PRO A 47 -12.22 15.28 2.00
N ILE A 48 -12.32 16.47 2.59
CA ILE A 48 -11.19 17.31 2.99
C ILE A 48 -10.72 16.88 4.37
N GLY A 49 -9.91 15.81 4.44
CA GLY A 49 -9.38 15.32 5.70
C GLY A 49 -8.07 14.56 5.53
N LYS A 50 -7.13 14.72 6.47
CA LYS A 50 -5.80 14.06 6.40
C LYS A 50 -5.91 12.54 6.28
N TYR A 51 -6.95 11.93 6.84
CA TYR A 51 -7.20 10.49 6.83
C TYR A 51 -8.47 10.09 6.05
N ALA A 52 -9.18 11.05 5.49
CA ALA A 52 -10.41 10.76 4.76
C ALA A 52 -10.06 10.07 3.43
N LYS A 53 -10.78 8.98 3.13
CA LYS A 53 -10.57 8.20 1.91
C LYS A 53 -11.63 8.62 0.88
N PRO A 54 -11.23 9.13 -0.29
CA PRO A 54 -12.16 9.40 -1.38
C PRO A 54 -12.82 8.10 -1.85
N PHE A 55 -14.08 8.20 -2.27
CA PHE A 55 -14.81 7.07 -2.83
C PHE A 55 -15.72 7.52 -3.97
N PHE A 56 -16.09 6.56 -4.82
CA PHE A 56 -17.09 6.77 -5.86
C PHE A 56 -18.05 5.58 -5.94
N THR A 57 -19.21 5.81 -6.55
CA THR A 57 -20.15 4.76 -6.93
C THR A 57 -20.37 4.79 -8.44
N ILE A 58 -20.75 3.65 -9.00
CA ILE A 58 -20.99 3.49 -10.42
C ILE A 58 -22.43 3.07 -10.69
N SER A 59 -22.83 3.19 -11.96
CA SER A 59 -24.20 2.96 -12.36
C SER A 59 -24.72 1.56 -12.07
N GLY A 60 -25.79 1.53 -11.28
CA GLY A 60 -26.46 0.30 -10.82
C GLY A 60 -25.77 -0.41 -9.64
N SER A 61 -24.77 0.20 -9.00
CA SER A 61 -24.07 -0.39 -7.85
C SER A 61 -24.32 0.40 -6.55
N GLN A 62 -24.69 -0.30 -5.48
CA GLN A 62 -24.72 0.26 -4.13
C GLN A 62 -23.34 0.23 -3.44
N THR A 63 -22.35 -0.40 -4.08
CA THR A 63 -20.99 -0.55 -3.55
C THR A 63 -20.23 0.76 -3.66
N LYS A 64 -19.55 1.14 -2.57
CA LYS A 64 -18.62 2.27 -2.55
C LYS A 64 -17.21 1.76 -2.85
N PHE A 65 -16.59 2.33 -3.87
CA PHE A 65 -15.24 1.99 -4.30
C PHE A 65 -14.26 3.05 -3.78
N TYR A 66 -13.35 2.63 -2.90
CA TYR A 66 -12.39 3.53 -2.28
C TYR A 66 -11.12 3.65 -3.12
N VAL A 67 -10.64 4.88 -3.29
CA VAL A 67 -9.43 5.19 -4.08
C VAL A 67 -8.38 5.89 -3.22
N MET A 68 -7.13 5.86 -3.68
CA MET A 68 -6.04 6.58 -3.02
C MET A 68 -6.09 8.09 -3.26
N LYS A 69 -5.35 8.85 -2.43
CA LYS A 69 -5.17 10.29 -2.61
C LYS A 69 -4.58 10.70 -3.96
N LEU A 70 -3.81 9.83 -4.61
CA LEU A 70 -3.23 10.13 -5.93
C LEU A 70 -4.32 10.38 -6.98
N PHE A 71 -5.42 9.62 -6.90
CA PHE A 71 -6.61 9.84 -7.72
C PHE A 71 -7.13 11.28 -7.53
N VAL A 72 -7.37 11.71 -6.28
CA VAL A 72 -7.89 13.07 -5.97
C VAL A 72 -7.01 14.16 -6.59
N HIS A 73 -5.69 13.99 -6.52
CA HIS A 73 -4.75 14.95 -7.10
C HIS A 73 -4.82 14.96 -8.64
N GLN A 74 -4.81 13.79 -9.27
CA GLN A 74 -4.81 13.67 -10.74
C GLN A 74 -6.13 14.09 -11.38
N THR A 75 -7.24 13.77 -10.74
CA THR A 75 -8.58 14.07 -11.26
C THR A 75 -9.10 15.42 -10.82
N ARG A 76 -8.38 16.11 -9.91
CA ARG A 76 -8.82 17.36 -9.27
C ARG A 76 -10.19 17.21 -8.62
N CYS A 77 -10.45 16.07 -8.01
CA CYS A 77 -11.77 15.67 -7.54
C CYS A 77 -12.51 16.77 -6.72
N ASN A 78 -11.79 17.56 -5.90
CA ASN A 78 -12.39 18.63 -5.09
C ASN A 78 -12.67 19.92 -5.84
N ASN A 79 -12.02 20.16 -6.98
CA ASN A 79 -12.10 21.42 -7.70
C ASN A 79 -13.02 21.33 -8.91
N ASP A 80 -13.30 20.12 -9.41
CA ASP A 80 -13.96 19.93 -10.70
C ASP A 80 -14.60 18.52 -10.82
N SER A 81 -15.42 18.15 -9.84
CA SER A 81 -16.09 16.83 -9.77
C SER A 81 -16.89 16.50 -11.03
N ASP A 82 -17.47 17.51 -11.66
CA ASP A 82 -18.32 17.38 -12.84
C ASP A 82 -17.56 16.91 -14.08
N LYS A 83 -16.23 17.01 -14.09
CA LYS A 83 -15.39 16.47 -15.18
C LYS A 83 -15.25 14.94 -15.15
N ILE A 84 -15.58 14.32 -14.02
CA ILE A 84 -15.37 12.89 -13.76
C ILE A 84 -16.71 12.16 -13.67
N ILE A 85 -17.74 12.80 -13.12
CA ILE A 85 -19.09 12.23 -13.07
C ILE A 85 -19.61 12.00 -14.50
N GLY A 86 -20.23 10.85 -14.74
CA GLY A 86 -20.72 10.43 -16.05
C GLY A 86 -19.64 9.93 -17.01
N LYS A 87 -18.35 9.97 -16.63
CA LYS A 87 -17.28 9.37 -17.43
C LYS A 87 -17.32 7.85 -17.34
N ASN A 88 -16.92 7.23 -18.45
CA ASN A 88 -16.80 5.78 -18.52
C ASN A 88 -15.48 5.35 -17.86
N VAL A 89 -15.60 4.49 -16.86
CA VAL A 89 -14.50 4.04 -16.02
C VAL A 89 -14.36 2.54 -16.06
N SER A 90 -13.10 2.10 -16.05
CA SER A 90 -12.73 0.70 -15.88
C SER A 90 -11.75 0.60 -14.73
N PHE A 91 -11.99 -0.31 -13.79
CA PHE A 91 -11.18 -0.41 -12.59
C PHE A 91 -11.05 -1.85 -12.11
N VAL A 92 -9.99 -2.10 -11.35
CA VAL A 92 -9.74 -3.36 -10.67
C VAL A 92 -9.77 -3.08 -9.17
N TYR A 93 -10.48 -3.90 -8.41
CA TYR A 93 -10.62 -3.76 -6.97
C TYR A 93 -10.50 -5.10 -6.25
N PHE A 94 -10.30 -5.06 -4.95
CA PHE A 94 -10.45 -6.22 -4.07
C PHE A 94 -11.24 -5.82 -2.83
N ASN A 95 -11.87 -6.80 -2.19
CA ASN A 95 -12.50 -6.58 -0.89
C ASN A 95 -11.46 -6.81 0.21
N ASN A 96 -11.19 -5.78 1.01
CA ASN A 96 -10.26 -5.89 2.12
C ASN A 96 -10.89 -6.63 3.32
N SER A 97 -10.07 -6.94 4.33
CA SER A 97 -10.52 -7.61 5.57
C SER A 97 -11.59 -6.83 6.34
N ASP A 98 -11.68 -5.51 6.12
CA ASP A 98 -12.63 -4.62 6.76
C ASP A 98 -13.97 -4.53 5.98
N GLY A 99 -14.14 -5.36 4.94
CA GLY A 99 -15.33 -5.37 4.09
C GLY A 99 -15.44 -4.19 3.13
N LYS A 100 -14.34 -3.51 2.82
CA LYS A 100 -14.30 -2.37 1.89
C LYS A 100 -13.74 -2.78 0.54
N SER A 101 -14.37 -2.32 -0.53
CA SER A 101 -13.88 -2.49 -1.90
C SER A 101 -12.82 -1.42 -2.21
N GLU A 102 -11.55 -1.82 -2.18
CA GLU A 102 -10.42 -0.93 -2.47
C GLU A 102 -9.94 -1.09 -3.91
N VAL A 103 -9.90 0.03 -4.63
CA VAL A 103 -9.50 0.08 -6.04
C VAL A 103 -7.98 0.16 -6.15
N ILE A 104 -7.39 -0.77 -6.89
CA ILE A 104 -5.94 -0.85 -7.14
C ILE A 104 -5.55 -0.29 -8.50
N GLN A 105 -6.48 -0.25 -9.45
CA GLN A 105 -6.26 0.34 -10.76
C GLN A 105 -7.54 0.99 -11.25
N LEU A 106 -7.43 2.18 -11.85
CA LEU A 106 -8.55 2.91 -12.42
C LEU A 106 -8.13 3.60 -13.73
N SER A 107 -8.95 3.38 -14.74
CA SER A 107 -8.81 3.93 -16.09
C SER A 107 -10.04 4.77 -16.42
N LEU A 108 -9.80 5.99 -16.90
CA LEU A 108 -10.84 6.89 -17.43
C LEU A 108 -10.69 6.94 -18.94
N ASP A 109 -11.78 6.71 -19.67
CA ASP A 109 -11.80 6.79 -21.15
C ASP A 109 -10.66 5.96 -21.81
N GLY A 110 -10.38 4.78 -21.25
CA GLY A 110 -9.32 3.87 -21.73
C GLY A 110 -7.88 4.21 -21.32
N LYS A 111 -7.67 5.33 -20.62
CA LYS A 111 -6.36 5.71 -20.08
C LYS A 111 -6.29 5.39 -18.59
N ALA A 112 -5.33 4.56 -18.19
CA ALA A 112 -5.00 4.36 -16.78
C ALA A 112 -4.56 5.70 -16.17
N ILE A 113 -5.36 6.22 -15.25
CA ILE A 113 -5.00 7.45 -14.52
C ILE A 113 -4.29 7.09 -13.23
N TYR A 114 -4.74 6.00 -12.60
CA TYR A 114 -4.26 5.53 -11.33
C TYR A 114 -3.98 4.04 -11.44
N THR A 115 -2.75 3.67 -11.14
CA THR A 115 -2.38 2.28 -10.90
C THR A 115 -1.56 2.28 -9.64
N GLU A 116 -2.02 1.56 -8.62
CA GLU A 116 -1.20 1.21 -7.48
C GLU A 116 -0.18 0.19 -7.98
N SER A 117 0.97 0.67 -8.46
CA SER A 117 2.02 -0.19 -9.00
C SER A 117 2.53 -1.12 -7.89
N GLU A 118 2.11 -2.38 -7.94
CA GLU A 118 2.74 -3.61 -7.45
C GLU A 118 3.18 -3.72 -5.98
N PHE A 119 3.17 -2.66 -5.17
CA PHE A 119 3.62 -2.75 -3.78
C PHE A 119 2.87 -1.79 -2.86
N VAL A 120 1.74 -2.26 -2.34
CA VAL A 120 1.10 -1.76 -1.10
C VAL A 120 2.11 -1.68 0.08
N GLY A 121 3.30 -2.28 -0.05
CA GLY A 121 4.38 -2.29 0.95
C GLY A 121 5.21 -1.00 1.12
N ARG A 122 5.17 0.00 0.22
CA ARG A 122 6.07 1.18 0.39
C ARG A 122 5.78 2.04 1.63
N ARG A 123 4.61 1.93 2.26
CA ARG A 123 4.32 2.61 3.53
C ARG A 123 4.89 1.92 4.79
N LYS A 124 5.52 0.74 4.68
CA LYS A 124 6.19 0.05 5.80
C LYS A 124 7.70 0.27 5.90
N SER A 125 8.29 1.12 5.04
CA SER A 125 9.75 1.37 5.00
C SER A 125 10.31 1.97 6.29
N MET A 126 9.53 2.75 7.06
CA MET A 126 10.04 3.35 8.30
C MET A 126 10.30 2.32 9.40
N GLY A 127 9.46 1.29 9.52
CA GLY A 127 9.69 0.20 10.48
C GLY A 127 10.88 -0.69 10.08
N ALA A 128 11.07 -0.93 8.77
CA ALA A 128 12.23 -1.64 8.26
C ALA A 128 13.54 -0.87 8.50
N LEU A 129 13.54 0.45 8.31
CA LEU A 129 14.68 1.32 8.60
C LEU A 129 15.01 1.36 10.10
N VAL A 130 14.00 1.47 10.96
CA VAL A 130 14.18 1.42 12.42
C VAL A 130 14.72 0.06 12.86
N PHE A 131 14.21 -1.03 12.30
CA PHE A 131 14.68 -2.38 12.61
C PHE A 131 16.13 -2.58 12.15
N LEU A 132 16.50 -2.15 10.94
CA LEU A 132 17.88 -2.19 10.44
C LEU A 132 18.82 -1.33 11.30
N ALA A 133 18.38 -0.16 11.77
CA ALA A 133 19.15 0.68 12.68
C ALA A 133 19.41 -0.01 14.03
N ILE A 134 18.40 -0.68 14.60
CA ILE A 134 18.53 -1.43 15.87
C ILE A 134 19.47 -2.63 15.70
N VAL A 135 19.34 -3.37 14.60
CA VAL A 135 20.24 -4.51 14.30
C VAL A 135 21.68 -4.01 14.11
N GLY A 136 21.88 -2.93 13.36
CA GLY A 136 23.20 -2.32 13.17
C GLY A 136 23.82 -1.84 14.48
N TYR A 137 23.06 -1.15 15.33
CA TYR A 137 23.50 -0.70 16.65
C TYR A 137 23.87 -1.86 17.58
N SER A 138 23.08 -2.93 17.57
CA SER A 138 23.34 -4.14 18.36
C SER A 138 24.65 -4.82 17.94
N ILE A 139 24.90 -4.92 16.63
CA ILE A 139 26.17 -5.47 16.11
C ILE A 139 27.35 -4.57 16.51
N TRP A 140 27.19 -3.24 16.42
CA TRP A 140 28.25 -2.29 16.81
C TRP A 140 28.62 -2.39 18.29
N LEU A 141 27.65 -2.45 19.21
CA LEU A 141 27.91 -2.64 20.64
C LEU A 141 28.69 -3.92 20.94
N PHE A 142 28.36 -5.02 20.26
CA PHE A 142 29.07 -6.30 20.43
C PHE A 142 30.50 -6.29 19.90
N VAL A 143 30.76 -5.54 18.82
CA VAL A 143 32.11 -5.42 18.24
C VAL A 143 32.96 -4.43 19.04
N SER A 144 32.41 -3.31 19.48
CA SER A 144 33.10 -2.32 20.31
C SER A 144 33.42 -2.85 21.71
N SER A 145 32.57 -3.71 22.29
CA SER A 145 32.85 -4.38 23.58
C SER A 145 34.04 -5.36 23.54
N LYS A 146 34.57 -5.71 22.36
CA LYS A 146 35.82 -6.50 22.24
C LYS A 146 37.09 -5.65 22.21
N LYS A 147 36.97 -4.32 22.14
CA LYS A 147 38.10 -3.37 22.16
C LYS A 147 38.36 -2.75 23.55
N ALA A 148 37.56 -3.09 24.56
CA ALA A 148 37.80 -2.76 25.96
C ALA A 148 38.38 -3.98 26.70
#